data_AF-A0A957RCN0-F1
#
_entry.id   AF-A0A957RCN0-F1
#
_cell.length_a   1.000
_cell.length_b   1.000
_cell.length_c   1.000
_cell.angle_alpha   90.00
_cell.angle_beta   90.00
_cell.angle_gamma   90.00
#
_symmetry.space_group_name_H-M   'P 1'
#
loop_
_entity.id
_entity.type
_entity.pdbx_description
1 polymer ?
#
loop_
_entity_poly.entity_id
_entity_poly.type
_entity_poly.pdbx_seq_one_letter_code
_entity_poly.pdbx_strand_id
1 'polypeptide(L)'
;MGDWEIEVFNIAVEGVGCQIWTHTCWGNYSGTPGYFPDDEETEFGAWVLDKRPDDAPSPERALAIFPHVKDANMTALNYEVGRTSDEDDLKPLVDNNWDKDFVAGVIDV
;
A
#
# COMPACT_ATOMS: atom_id res chain seq x y z
N MET A 1 -6.60 4.24 1.10
CA MET A 1 -7.79 3.77 0.36
C MET A 1 -8.98 4.52 0.90
N GLY A 2 -9.85 5.02 0.03
CA GLY A 2 -11.14 5.58 0.39
C GLY A 2 -12.29 4.64 0.01
N ASP A 3 -13.51 5.14 0.17
CA ASP A 3 -14.75 4.36 -0.01
C ASP A 3 -14.90 3.82 -1.44
N TRP A 4 -14.55 4.62 -2.45
CA TRP A 4 -14.73 4.23 -3.85
C TRP A 4 -13.71 3.18 -4.29
N GLU A 5 -12.46 3.21 -3.78
CA GLU A 5 -11.47 2.17 -4.09
C GLU A 5 -11.90 0.81 -3.52
N ILE A 6 -12.51 0.81 -2.33
CA ILE A 6 -13.06 -0.40 -1.72
C ILE A 6 -14.26 -0.92 -2.52
N GLU A 7 -15.17 -0.03 -2.94
CA GLU A 7 -16.31 -0.41 -3.77
C GLU A 7 -15.85 -1.08 -5.07
N VAL A 8 -14.91 -0.45 -5.78
CA VAL A 8 -14.34 -0.99 -7.02
C VAL A 8 -13.68 -2.34 -6.78
N PHE A 9 -12.89 -2.47 -5.71
CA PHE A 9 -12.27 -3.74 -5.35
C PHE A 9 -13.33 -4.83 -5.11
N ASN A 10 -14.37 -4.52 -4.32
CA ASN A 10 -15.41 -5.46 -3.96
C ASN A 10 -16.22 -5.94 -5.16
N ILE A 11 -16.52 -5.04 -6.10
CA ILE A 11 -17.17 -5.38 -7.37
C ILE A 11 -16.26 -6.29 -8.21
N ALA A 12 -14.95 -6.01 -8.26
CA ALA A 12 -14.01 -6.77 -9.07
C ALA A 12 -13.86 -8.24 -8.64
N VAL A 13 -14.13 -8.54 -7.37
CA VAL A 13 -13.98 -9.90 -6.79
C VAL A 13 -15.32 -10.56 -6.47
N GLU A 14 -16.43 -9.94 -6.86
CA GLU A 14 -17.77 -10.47 -6.60
C GLU A 14 -17.98 -11.84 -7.29
N GLY A 15 -18.50 -12.80 -6.54
CA GLY A 15 -18.82 -14.15 -7.06
C GLY A 15 -17.63 -15.08 -7.27
N VAL A 16 -16.41 -14.67 -6.89
CA VAL A 16 -15.22 -15.53 -7.01
C VAL A 16 -15.28 -16.68 -6.00
N GLY A 17 -15.12 -17.91 -6.49
CA GLY A 17 -15.17 -19.15 -5.68
C GLY A 17 -13.82 -19.62 -5.11
N CYS A 18 -12.78 -18.79 -5.15
CA CYS A 18 -11.45 -19.08 -4.62
C CYS A 18 -10.99 -18.00 -3.63
N GLN A 19 -9.84 -18.22 -2.98
CA GLN A 19 -9.26 -17.23 -2.07
C GLN A 19 -8.74 -16.02 -2.86
N ILE A 20 -8.98 -14.82 -2.34
CA ILE A 20 -8.47 -13.56 -2.89
C ILE A 20 -7.39 -13.04 -1.97
N TRP A 21 -6.16 -13.00 -2.48
CA TRP A 21 -5.01 -12.47 -1.76
C TRP A 21 -4.64 -11.12 -2.39
N THR A 22 -4.63 -10.07 -1.57
CA THR A 22 -4.35 -8.72 -2.05
C THR A 22 -2.97 -8.31 -1.61
N HIS A 23 -2.12 -7.98 -2.59
CA HIS A 23 -0.79 -7.45 -2.35
C HIS A 23 -0.81 -5.92 -2.45
N THR A 24 -0.29 -5.27 -1.41
CA THR A 24 -0.04 -3.83 -1.36
C THR A 24 1.45 -3.61 -1.16
N CYS A 25 2.12 -3.12 -2.19
CA CYS A 25 3.53 -2.70 -2.13
C CYS A 25 3.65 -1.19 -1.97
N TRP A 26 4.88 -0.75 -1.77
CA TRP A 26 5.23 0.65 -1.59
C TRP A 26 5.76 1.29 -2.88
N GLY A 27 5.98 0.51 -3.93
CA GLY A 27 6.60 0.98 -5.16
C GLY A 27 6.87 -0.15 -6.13
N ASN A 28 7.39 0.20 -7.30
CA ASN A 28 7.90 -0.78 -8.25
C ASN A 28 9.29 -1.31 -7.82
N TYR A 29 9.71 -2.40 -8.47
CA TYR A 29 11.07 -2.92 -8.41
C TYR A 29 12.08 -1.77 -8.50
N SER A 30 13.05 -1.72 -7.58
CA SER A 30 14.01 -0.62 -7.31
C SER A 30 13.58 0.42 -6.26
N GLY A 31 12.41 0.28 -5.63
CA GLY A 31 12.17 0.89 -4.33
C GLY A 31 11.96 2.40 -4.34
N THR A 32 11.20 2.91 -5.31
CA THR A 32 10.67 4.26 -5.21
C THR A 32 9.34 4.18 -4.44
N PRO A 33 9.28 4.60 -3.16
CA PRO A 33 8.01 4.82 -2.48
C PRO A 33 7.04 5.55 -3.40
N GLY A 34 5.74 5.25 -3.27
CA GLY A 34 4.69 6.10 -3.80
C GLY A 34 5.07 7.57 -3.56
N TYR A 35 4.85 8.41 -4.54
CA TYR A 35 5.32 9.79 -4.47
C TYR A 35 4.11 10.69 -4.30
N PHE A 36 4.14 11.55 -3.29
CA PHE A 36 3.18 12.64 -3.21
C PHE A 36 3.63 13.77 -4.12
N PRO A 37 2.70 14.47 -4.78
CA PRO A 37 3.01 15.73 -5.45
C PRO A 37 3.77 16.68 -4.53
N ASP A 38 4.93 17.16 -4.96
CA ASP A 38 5.62 18.29 -4.35
C ASP A 38 5.69 19.48 -5.35
N ASP A 39 6.45 20.51 -4.99
CA ASP A 39 6.59 21.75 -5.76
C ASP A 39 7.60 21.65 -6.93
N GLU A 40 8.18 20.48 -7.21
CA GLU A 40 9.11 20.27 -8.32
C GLU A 40 8.43 20.36 -9.70
N GLU A 41 9.20 20.77 -10.72
CA GLU A 41 8.69 20.85 -12.09
C GLU A 41 8.35 19.47 -12.65
N THR A 42 7.11 19.34 -13.14
CA THR A 42 6.67 18.14 -13.89
C THR A 42 7.18 18.16 -15.32
N GLU A 43 7.54 17.00 -15.85
CA GLU A 43 7.82 16.82 -17.28
C GLU A 43 6.59 16.22 -17.97
N PHE A 44 6.10 16.87 -19.02
CA PHE A 44 4.91 16.43 -19.74
C PHE A 44 3.66 16.25 -18.85
N GLY A 45 3.59 16.98 -17.73
CA GLY A 45 2.52 16.86 -16.74
C GLY A 45 2.64 15.64 -15.82
N ALA A 46 3.79 14.98 -15.78
CA ALA A 46 4.10 13.87 -14.88
C ALA A 46 5.38 14.15 -14.07
N TRP A 47 5.44 13.65 -12.84
CA TRP A 47 6.65 13.70 -12.02
C TRP A 47 7.65 12.64 -12.47
N VAL A 48 8.89 13.05 -12.69
CA VAL A 48 9.97 12.15 -13.09
C VAL A 48 10.58 11.53 -11.83
N LEU A 49 10.25 10.26 -11.57
CA LEU A 49 10.70 9.53 -10.37
C LEU A 49 12.23 9.54 -10.18
N ASP A 50 12.98 9.57 -11.27
CA ASP A 50 14.45 9.55 -11.28
C ASP A 50 15.09 10.90 -10.87
N LYS A 51 14.28 11.97 -10.80
CA LYS A 51 14.70 13.31 -10.36
C LYS A 51 14.25 13.63 -8.94
N ARG A 52 13.69 12.65 -8.23
CA ARG A 52 13.10 12.84 -6.91
C ARG A 52 14.18 13.19 -5.87
N PRO A 53 13.98 14.23 -5.04
CA PRO A 53 14.79 14.46 -3.86
C PRO A 53 14.77 13.26 -2.89
N ASP A 54 15.89 12.98 -2.23
CA ASP A 54 15.97 11.89 -1.24
C ASP A 54 15.06 12.12 -0.03
N ASP A 55 14.69 13.38 0.23
CA ASP A 55 13.81 13.83 1.32
C ASP A 55 12.37 14.15 0.87
N ALA A 56 12.00 13.79 -0.35
CA ALA A 56 10.65 14.03 -0.88
C ALA A 56 9.58 13.32 -0.02
N PRO A 57 8.40 13.95 0.19
CA PRO A 57 7.32 13.33 0.95
C PRO A 57 6.86 12.01 0.31
N SER A 58 6.79 10.95 1.11
CA SER A 58 6.26 9.65 0.73
C SER A 58 5.02 9.29 1.57
N PRO A 59 4.04 8.54 1.03
CA PRO A 59 2.91 8.06 1.78
C PRO A 59 3.37 7.19 2.93
N GLU A 60 2.64 7.30 4.03
CA GLU A 60 2.82 6.44 5.19
C GLU A 60 2.40 5.00 4.82
N ARG A 61 3.39 4.18 4.47
CA ARG A 61 3.42 2.70 4.54
C ARG A 61 2.07 1.99 4.28
N ALA A 62 1.81 0.92 5.04
CA ALA A 62 0.49 0.33 5.17
C ALA A 62 -0.52 1.26 5.87
N LEU A 63 -0.10 2.35 6.54
CA LEU A 63 -1.01 3.27 7.23
C LEU A 63 -2.06 3.85 6.27
N ALA A 64 -1.66 4.18 5.04
CA ALA A 64 -2.52 4.79 4.05
C ALA A 64 -3.73 3.93 3.60
N ILE A 65 -3.71 2.61 3.83
CA ILE A 65 -4.82 1.72 3.46
C ILE A 65 -5.81 1.48 4.61
N PHE A 66 -5.42 1.76 5.85
CA PHE A 66 -6.30 1.66 7.01
C PHE A 66 -7.14 2.93 7.23
N PRO A 67 -8.33 2.82 7.86
CA PRO A 67 -8.98 1.59 8.29
C PRO A 67 -9.71 0.84 7.15
N HIS A 68 -9.98 1.52 6.04
CA HIS A 68 -10.91 1.09 4.99
C HIS A 68 -10.57 -0.26 4.34
N VAL A 69 -9.31 -0.68 4.30
CA VAL A 69 -8.92 -2.01 3.79
C VAL A 69 -9.63 -3.17 4.51
N LYS A 70 -10.11 -2.96 5.73
CA LYS A 70 -10.92 -3.94 6.45
C LYS A 70 -12.25 -4.25 5.75
N ASP A 71 -12.76 -3.33 4.95
CA ASP A 71 -14.04 -3.46 4.26
C ASP A 71 -13.90 -4.12 2.87
N ALA A 72 -12.68 -4.42 2.44
CA ALA A 72 -12.42 -5.11 1.17
C ALA A 72 -12.70 -6.62 1.28
N ASN A 73 -13.35 -7.19 0.26
CA ASN A 73 -13.74 -8.59 0.12
C ASN A 73 -12.53 -9.48 -0.27
N MET A 74 -11.45 -9.37 0.50
CA MET A 74 -10.26 -10.21 0.37
C MET A 74 -10.19 -11.27 1.47
N THR A 75 -9.51 -12.37 1.20
CA THR A 75 -9.20 -13.42 2.17
C THR A 75 -7.96 -13.06 3.00
N ALA A 76 -6.90 -12.59 2.34
CA ALA A 76 -5.65 -12.26 2.98
C ALA A 76 -5.09 -10.94 2.46
N LEU A 77 -4.53 -10.14 3.38
CA LEU A 77 -3.74 -8.95 3.05
C LEU A 77 -2.25 -9.30 3.09
N ASN A 78 -1.52 -8.85 2.08
CA ASN A 78 -0.07 -8.94 2.03
C ASN A 78 0.51 -7.55 1.80
N TYR A 79 1.43 -7.10 2.65
CA TYR A 79 2.22 -5.90 2.38
C TYR A 79 3.68 -6.07 2.80
N GLU A 80 4.53 -5.27 2.18
CA GLU A 80 5.98 -5.24 2.43
C GLU A 80 6.27 -4.71 3.84
N VAL A 81 7.14 -5.42 4.56
CA VAL A 81 7.58 -5.07 5.92
C VAL A 81 9.11 -5.10 6.01
N GLY A 82 9.68 -4.27 6.86
CA GLY A 82 11.09 -4.35 7.28
C GLY A 82 12.08 -3.66 6.34
N ARG A 83 11.64 -2.82 5.40
CA ARG A 83 12.55 -2.09 4.48
C ARG A 83 13.40 -1.04 5.20
N THR A 84 12.87 -0.44 6.26
CA THR A 84 13.57 0.57 7.06
C THR A 84 13.48 0.17 8.53
N SER A 85 14.60 0.20 9.25
CA SER A 85 14.73 -0.33 10.62
C SER A 85 13.95 0.42 11.70
N ASP A 86 13.38 1.57 11.38
CA ASP A 86 13.03 2.57 12.40
C ASP A 86 11.53 2.68 12.70
N GLU A 87 10.65 2.02 11.92
CA GLU A 87 9.20 2.07 12.13
C GLU A 87 8.57 0.67 12.19
N ASP A 88 7.58 0.51 13.08
CA ASP A 88 6.84 -0.73 13.27
C ASP A 88 5.77 -0.90 12.18
N ASP A 89 6.13 -1.59 11.10
CA ASP A 89 5.25 -1.87 9.96
C ASP A 89 4.01 -2.70 10.33
N LEU A 90 4.00 -3.37 11.47
CA LEU A 90 2.87 -4.18 11.91
C LEU A 90 1.90 -3.38 12.79
N LYS A 91 2.31 -2.22 13.29
CA LYS A 91 1.47 -1.33 14.11
C LYS A 91 0.10 -1.01 13.50
N PRO A 92 -0.04 -0.74 12.18
CA PRO A 92 -1.34 -0.46 11.58
C PRO A 92 -2.35 -1.62 11.74
N LEU A 93 -1.88 -2.87 11.67
CA LEU A 93 -2.73 -4.05 11.88
C LEU A 93 -3.25 -4.09 13.32
N VAL A 94 -2.39 -3.81 14.29
CA VAL A 94 -2.73 -3.78 15.71
C VAL A 94 -3.71 -2.64 16.00
N ASP A 95 -3.40 -1.43 15.57
CA ASP A 95 -4.20 -0.23 15.85
C ASP A 95 -5.62 -0.30 15.26
N ASN A 96 -5.78 -1.01 14.14
CA ASN A 96 -7.07 -1.16 13.46
C ASN A 96 -7.79 -2.47 13.81
N ASN A 97 -7.29 -3.27 14.76
CA ASN A 97 -7.85 -4.57 15.14
C ASN A 97 -8.07 -5.46 13.90
N TRP A 98 -7.01 -5.72 13.15
CA TRP A 98 -7.06 -6.58 11.96
C TRP A 98 -7.57 -7.98 12.30
N ASP A 99 -8.48 -8.49 11.47
CA ASP A 99 -9.28 -9.69 11.75
C ASP A 99 -9.32 -10.71 10.60
N LYS A 100 -8.48 -10.52 9.57
CA LYS A 100 -8.33 -11.44 8.44
C LYS A 100 -6.93 -12.04 8.41
N ASP A 101 -6.68 -12.97 7.49
CA ASP A 101 -5.33 -13.49 7.30
C ASP A 101 -4.37 -12.38 6.86
N PHE A 102 -3.15 -12.40 7.38
CA PHE A 102 -2.09 -11.46 7.02
C PHE A 102 -0.83 -12.23 6.61
N VAL A 103 -0.20 -11.79 5.53
CA VAL A 103 1.06 -12.33 5.03
C VAL A 103 2.09 -11.22 5.01
N ALA A 104 3.15 -11.34 5.78
CA ALA A 104 4.22 -10.35 5.83
C ALA A 104 5.19 -10.51 4.63
N GLY A 105 5.35 -9.46 3.83
CA GLY A 105 6.38 -9.39 2.77
C GLY A 105 7.74 -9.05 3.36
N VAL A 106 8.45 -10.05 3.90
CA VAL A 106 9.72 -9.89 4.64
C VAL A 106 10.98 -9.95 3.77
N ILE A 107 10.83 -10.17 2.47
CA ILE A 107 11.94 -10.21 1.51
C ILE A 107 11.79 -8.98 0.62
N ASP A 108 12.83 -8.13 0.57
CA ASP A 108 12.96 -7.08 -0.44
C ASP A 108 13.24 -7.78 -1.78
N VAL A 109 12.24 -7.79 -2.66
CA VAL A 109 12.24 -8.53 -3.94
C VAL A 109 12.55 -7.64 -5.14
#